data_AF-A0AB74M615-F1
#
_entry.id   AF-A0AB74M615-F1
#
_cell.length_a   1.000
_cell.length_b   1.000
_cell.length_c   1.000
_cell.angle_alpha   90.00
_cell.angle_beta   90.00
_cell.angle_gamma   90.00
#
_symmetry.space_group_name_H-M   'P 1'
#
loop_
_entity.id
_entity.type
_entity.pdbx_description
1 polymer ?
#
loop_
_entity_poly.entity_id
_entity_poly.type
_entity_poly.pdbx_seq_one_letter_code
_entity_poly.pdbx_strand_id
1 'polypeptide(L)'
;MKLSAEFCDFSLQFYQDLLDDVSSEEEMIRTVLSPLKDAEKRARRREYLGSITADEFSDEDLRKLWWSSSADIVFHDGAELRGFLKRVRDRL
;
A
#
# COMPACT_ATOMS: atom_id res chain seq x y z
N MET A 1 8.04 -14.43 4.35
CA MET A 1 6.72 -14.22 3.72
C MET A 1 6.93 -14.05 2.22
N LYS A 2 6.06 -14.64 1.39
CA LYS A 2 6.09 -14.41 -0.06
C LYS A 2 5.16 -13.23 -0.36
N LEU A 3 5.70 -12.15 -0.94
CA LEU A 3 4.88 -11.02 -1.39
C LEU A 3 3.99 -11.52 -2.54
N SER A 4 2.70 -11.20 -2.48
CA SER A 4 1.79 -11.47 -3.59
C SER A 4 2.18 -10.59 -4.78
N ALA A 5 1.98 -11.09 -6.00
CA ALA A 5 2.27 -10.32 -7.22
C ALA A 5 1.47 -9.00 -7.24
N GLU A 6 0.24 -9.04 -6.74
CA GLU A 6 -0.65 -7.89 -6.62
C GLU A 6 -0.12 -6.82 -5.64
N PHE A 7 0.56 -7.23 -4.57
CA PHE A 7 1.20 -6.31 -3.64
C PHE A 7 2.49 -5.72 -4.22
N CYS A 8 3.28 -6.50 -4.95
CA CYS A 8 4.44 -5.99 -5.68
C CYS A 8 4.01 -4.91 -6.70
N ASP A 9 3.02 -5.22 -7.55
CA ASP A 9 2.46 -4.27 -8.52
C ASP A 9 1.94 -2.98 -7.88
N PHE A 10 1.37 -3.09 -6.67
CA PHE A 10 0.89 -1.96 -5.90
C PHE A 10 2.04 -1.13 -5.34
N SER A 11 3.06 -1.77 -4.75
CA SER A 11 4.23 -1.10 -4.19
C SER A 11 5.03 -0.32 -5.24
N LEU A 12 5.03 -0.78 -6.50
CA LEU A 12 5.68 -0.07 -7.62
C LEU A 12 5.10 1.32 -7.91
N GLN A 13 3.87 1.60 -7.44
CA GLN A 13 3.27 2.93 -7.61
C GLN A 13 3.83 3.95 -6.64
N PHE A 14 4.57 3.52 -5.61
CA PHE A 14 5.18 4.37 -4.59
C PHE A 14 6.63 4.69 -4.96
N TYR A 15 6.81 5.36 -6.09
CA TYR A 15 8.13 5.76 -6.59
C TYR A 15 8.69 6.97 -5.82
N GLN A 16 10.02 7.15 -5.88
CA GLN A 16 10.75 8.15 -5.11
C GLN A 16 10.16 9.58 -5.18
N ASP A 17 9.78 10.02 -6.37
CA ASP A 17 9.31 11.40 -6.62
C ASP A 17 7.79 11.57 -6.41
N LEU A 18 7.06 10.53 -6.01
CA LEU A 18 5.60 10.60 -5.85
C LEU A 18 5.18 11.69 -4.85
N LEU A 19 5.96 11.92 -3.80
CA LEU A 19 5.67 12.96 -2.80
C LEU A 19 5.88 14.38 -3.34
N ASP A 20 6.68 14.55 -4.40
CA ASP A 20 6.85 15.84 -5.09
C ASP A 20 5.69 16.07 -6.10
N ASP A 21 5.08 14.99 -6.60
CA ASP A 21 3.96 15.03 -7.54
C ASP A 21 2.58 15.23 -6.89
N VAL A 22 2.47 15.08 -5.56
CA VAL A 22 1.19 15.13 -4.84
C VAL A 22 1.23 16.12 -3.68
N SER A 23 0.15 16.86 -3.49
CA SER A 23 0.04 17.89 -2.45
C SER A 23 -0.66 17.39 -1.18
N SER A 24 -1.20 16.17 -1.19
CA SER A 24 -1.93 15.59 -0.07
C SER A 24 -1.95 14.06 -0.09
N GLU A 25 -2.22 13.45 1.06
CA GLU A 25 -2.40 12.00 1.16
C GLU A 25 -3.56 11.50 0.29
N GLU A 26 -4.65 12.27 0.16
CA GLU A 26 -5.76 11.87 -0.70
C GLU A 26 -5.38 11.84 -2.17
N GLU A 27 -4.57 12.80 -2.60
CA GLU A 27 -4.03 12.86 -3.95
C GLU A 27 -3.05 11.71 -4.20
N MET A 28 -2.17 11.44 -3.24
CA MET A 28 -1.28 10.27 -3.24
C MET A 28 -2.07 8.96 -3.45
N ILE A 29 -3.13 8.74 -2.67
CA ILE A 29 -3.96 7.54 -2.80
C ILE A 29 -4.62 7.47 -4.17
N ARG A 30 -5.11 8.59 -4.72
CA ARG A 30 -5.68 8.61 -6.07
C ARG A 30 -4.62 8.30 -7.13
N THR A 31 -3.42 8.84 -7.00
CA THR A 31 -2.31 8.62 -7.94
C THR A 31 -1.89 7.15 -7.96
N VAL A 32 -1.64 6.54 -6.80
CA VAL A 32 -1.23 5.12 -6.73
C VAL A 32 -2.33 4.15 -7.16
N LEU A 33 -3.60 4.55 -7.07
CA LEU A 33 -4.74 3.74 -7.52
C LEU A 33 -5.13 3.97 -8.99
N SER A 34 -4.77 5.11 -9.58
CA SER A 34 -5.08 5.49 -10.97
C SER A 34 -4.71 4.42 -12.03
N PRO A 35 -3.53 3.77 -11.97
CA PRO A 35 -3.18 2.72 -12.93
C PRO A 35 -3.92 1.39 -12.66
N LEU A 36 -4.55 1.23 -11.50
CA LEU A 36 -5.19 -0.01 -11.07
C LEU A 36 -6.68 -0.02 -11.49
N LYS A 37 -6.93 -0.22 -12.79
CA LYS A 37 -8.28 -0.19 -13.39
C LYS A 37 -9.00 -1.54 -13.43
N ASP A 38 -8.27 -2.63 -13.28
CA ASP A 38 -8.79 -3.99 -13.36
C ASP A 38 -9.56 -4.36 -12.09
N ALA A 39 -10.87 -4.60 -12.22
CA ALA A 39 -11.76 -4.86 -11.08
C ALA A 39 -11.40 -6.14 -10.30
N GLU A 40 -10.96 -7.20 -10.96
CA GLU A 40 -10.56 -8.44 -10.29
C GLU A 40 -9.26 -8.25 -9.51
N LYS A 41 -8.27 -7.57 -10.11
CA LYS A 41 -7.02 -7.24 -9.43
C LYS A 41 -7.26 -6.30 -8.25
N ARG A 42 -8.19 -5.35 -8.36
CA ARG A 42 -8.58 -4.46 -7.25
C ARG A 42 -9.20 -5.25 -6.10
N ALA A 43 -10.11 -6.18 -6.39
CA ALA A 43 -10.71 -7.03 -5.36
C ALA A 43 -9.66 -7.87 -4.62
N ARG A 44 -8.73 -8.51 -5.35
CA ARG A 44 -7.61 -9.28 -4.75
C ARG A 44 -6.69 -8.42 -3.89
N ARG A 45 -6.35 -7.21 -4.37
CA ARG A 45 -5.54 -6.23 -3.59
C ARG A 45 -6.27 -5.81 -2.32
N ARG A 46 -7.56 -5.55 -2.41
CA ARG A 46 -8.38 -5.17 -1.25
C ARG A 46 -8.40 -6.28 -0.19
N GLU A 47 -8.55 -7.53 -0.61
CA GLU A 47 -8.51 -8.68 0.29
C GLU A 47 -7.12 -8.85 0.93
N TYR A 48 -6.05 -8.74 0.14
CA TYR A 48 -4.68 -8.82 0.64
C TYR A 48 -4.33 -7.66 1.60
N LEU A 49 -4.71 -6.42 1.27
CA LEU A 49 -4.55 -5.28 2.19
C LEU A 49 -5.39 -5.50 3.46
N GLY A 50 -6.56 -6.11 3.34
CA GLY A 50 -7.39 -6.50 4.48
C GLY A 50 -6.67 -7.44 5.44
N SER A 51 -5.97 -8.46 4.92
CA SER A 51 -5.26 -9.44 5.75
C SER A 51 -4.03 -8.87 6.44
N ILE A 52 -3.22 -8.06 5.73
CA ILE A 52 -2.00 -7.47 6.33
C ILE A 52 -2.28 -6.27 7.25
N THR A 53 -3.45 -5.64 7.13
CA THR A 53 -3.87 -4.53 8.02
C THR A 53 -4.78 -4.97 9.17
N ALA A 54 -5.11 -6.27 9.25
CA ALA A 54 -5.83 -6.86 10.36
C ALA A 54 -5.03 -6.76 11.66
N ASP A 55 -5.72 -6.61 12.80
CA ASP A 55 -5.07 -6.37 14.10
C ASP A 55 -4.19 -7.55 14.57
N GLU A 56 -4.38 -8.73 13.99
CA GLU A 56 -3.53 -9.91 14.22
C GLU A 56 -2.14 -9.79 13.58
N PHE A 57 -1.99 -8.92 12.58
CA PHE A 57 -0.71 -8.62 11.96
C PHE A 57 -0.01 -7.53 12.75
N SER A 58 1.25 -7.70 13.16
CA SER A 58 1.93 -6.68 13.97
C SER A 58 2.38 -5.48 13.11
N ASP A 59 2.48 -4.29 13.71
CA ASP A 59 2.99 -3.10 13.03
C ASP A 59 4.45 -3.26 12.60
N GLU A 60 5.23 -4.03 13.37
CA GLU A 60 6.62 -4.34 13.03
C GLU A 60 6.71 -5.26 11.80
N ASP A 61 5.86 -6.29 11.73
CA ASP A 61 5.80 -7.18 10.58
C ASP A 61 5.26 -6.47 9.34
N LEU A 62 4.31 -5.55 9.50
CA LEU A 62 3.82 -4.68 8.42
C LEU A 62 4.92 -3.80 7.87
N ARG A 63 5.72 -3.20 8.74
CA ARG A 63 6.86 -2.39 8.34
C ARG A 63 7.92 -3.23 7.62
N LYS A 64 8.26 -4.41 8.14
CA LYS A 64 9.21 -5.34 7.48
C LYS A 64 8.71 -5.77 6.11
N LEU A 65 7.41 -6.07 5.98
CA LEU A 65 6.79 -6.43 4.71
C LEU A 65 6.89 -5.28 3.70
N TRP A 66 6.58 -4.06 4.14
CA TRP A 66 6.68 -2.86 3.31
C TRP A 66 8.11 -2.58 2.85
N TRP A 67 9.09 -2.67 3.76
CA TRP A 67 10.51 -2.49 3.42
C TRP A 67 11.07 -3.59 2.53
N SER A 68 10.42 -4.75 2.50
CA SER A 68 10.77 -5.84 1.57
C SER A 68 10.11 -5.67 0.19
N SER A 69 9.25 -4.66 0.02
CA SER A 69 8.54 -4.38 -1.23
C SER A 69 9.37 -3.48 -2.17
N SER A 70 8.81 -3.16 -3.34
CA SER A 70 9.42 -2.23 -4.30
C SER A 70 8.99 -0.78 -4.12
N ALA A 71 8.40 -0.44 -2.96
CA ALA A 71 8.06 0.94 -2.64
C ALA A 71 9.32 1.72 -2.25
N ASP A 72 9.55 2.86 -2.90
CA ASP A 72 10.62 3.79 -2.56
C ASP A 72 10.22 4.69 -1.37
N ILE A 73 8.92 4.83 -1.10
CA ILE A 73 8.41 5.60 0.04
C ILE A 73 8.58 4.83 1.33
N VAL A 74 9.23 5.47 2.30
CA VAL A 74 9.51 4.89 3.61
C VAL A 74 8.52 5.39 4.66
N PHE A 75 7.82 4.46 5.31
CA PHE A 75 7.10 4.72 6.55
C PHE A 75 7.95 4.28 7.74
N HIS A 76 8.20 5.21 8.68
CA HIS A 76 8.99 4.94 9.88
C HIS A 76 8.16 4.30 11.00
N ASP A 77 6.87 4.67 11.07
CA ASP A 77 5.89 4.12 12.00
C ASP A 77 4.97 3.10 11.31
N GLY A 78 4.88 1.90 11.88
CA GLY A 78 4.01 0.84 11.38
C GLY A 78 2.53 1.13 11.59
N ALA A 79 2.17 1.90 12.63
CA ALA A 79 0.78 2.32 12.86
C ALA A 79 0.33 3.34 11.80
N GLU A 80 1.21 4.27 11.42
CA GLU A 80 0.99 5.21 10.32
C GLU A 80 0.81 4.45 8.99
N LEU A 81 1.73 3.54 8.68
CA LEU A 81 1.64 2.67 7.50
C LEU A 81 0.33 1.88 7.47
N ARG A 82 -0.08 1.29 8.61
CA ARG A 82 -1.37 0.58 8.71
C ARG A 82 -2.53 1.50 8.42
N GLY A 83 -2.55 2.69 9.01
CA GLY A 83 -3.59 3.69 8.79
C GLY A 83 -3.71 4.06 7.31
N PHE A 84 -2.56 4.32 6.68
CA PHE A 84 -2.49 4.62 5.25
C PHE A 84 -3.00 3.45 4.38
N LEU A 85 -2.53 2.22 4.62
CA LEU A 85 -2.96 1.05 3.85
C LEU A 85 -4.46 0.73 4.04
N LYS A 86 -5.02 0.98 5.22
CA LYS A 86 -6.48 0.90 5.46
C LYS A 86 -7.24 1.92 4.59
N ARG A 87 -6.76 3.16 4.50
CA ARG A 87 -7.37 4.21 3.65
C ARG A 87 -7.28 3.91 2.16
N VAL A 88 -6.18 3.29 1.71
CA VAL A 88 -6.03 2.78 0.33
C VAL A 88 -7.03 1.65 0.08
N ARG A 89 -7.09 0.66 0.98
CA ARG A 89 -8.01 -0.48 0.90
C ARG A 89 -9.47 -0.04 0.78
N ASP A 90 -9.86 0.97 1.54
CA ASP A 90 -11.24 1.46 1.54
C ASP A 90 -11.62 2.17 0.22
N ARG A 91 -10.63 2.57 -0.60
CA ARG A 91 -10.79 3.19 -1.93
C ARG A 91 -10.54 2.20 -3.09
N LEU A 92 -10.27 0.93 -2.80
CA LEU A 92 -10.15 -0.16 -3.79
C LEU A 92 -11.50 -0.77 -4.13
#